data_AF-A0A7V4G067-F1
#
_entry.id   AF-A0A7V4G067-F1
#
_cell.length_a   1.000
_cell.length_b   1.000
_cell.length_c   1.000
_cell.angle_alpha   90.00
_cell.angle_beta   90.00
_cell.angle_gamma   90.00
#
_symmetry.space_group_name_H-M   'P 1'
#
loop_
_entity.id
_entity.type
_entity.pdbx_description
1 polymer ?
#
loop_
_entity_poly.entity_id
_entity_poly.type
_entity_poly.pdbx_seq_one_letter_code
_entity_poly.pdbx_strand_id
1 'polypeptide(L)' 'MNESSTNMPNDKAGVVHANAHLAGKYMAFRLANEDYGVAILKIREIIGLM' A
#
# COMPACT_ATOMS: atom_id res chain seq x y z
N MET A 1 -34.17 -31.22 3.77
CA MET A 1 -33.63 -30.54 2.58
C MET A 1 -33.73 -29.03 2.77
N ASN A 2 -32.58 -28.36 2.92
CA ASN A 2 -32.23 -26.98 2.53
C ASN A 2 -30.94 -26.65 3.31
N GLU A 3 -29.81 -27.24 2.93
CA GLU A 3 -28.85 -26.65 1.98
C GLU A 3 -28.22 -25.34 2.48
N SER A 4 -26.96 -25.52 2.90
CA SER A 4 -25.84 -24.68 2.50
C SER A 4 -25.48 -23.50 3.40
N SER A 5 -24.59 -23.81 4.35
CA SER A 5 -23.56 -22.90 4.84
C SER A 5 -22.93 -22.11 3.71
N THR A 6 -23.31 -20.84 3.56
CA THR A 6 -22.51 -19.87 2.83
C THR A 6 -21.52 -19.26 3.81
N ASN A 7 -20.33 -19.87 3.85
CA ASN A 7 -19.13 -19.22 4.37
C ASN A 7 -19.00 -17.86 3.71
N MET A 8 -19.16 -16.79 4.48
CA MET A 8 -18.79 -15.46 4.02
C MET A 8 -17.27 -15.46 3.79
N PRO A 9 -16.81 -15.04 2.60
CA PRO A 9 -15.40 -14.92 2.33
C PRO A 9 -14.78 -13.94 3.33
N ASN A 10 -13.63 -14.33 3.86
CA ASN A 10 -12.73 -13.54 4.68
C ASN A 10 -12.30 -12.27 3.93
N ASP A 11 -13.19 -11.27 3.88
CA ASP A 11 -12.82 -9.89 3.66
C ASP A 11 -12.23 -9.39 4.98
N LYS A 12 -10.97 -9.77 5.23
CA LYS A 12 -10.09 -8.87 5.96
C LYS A 12 -10.03 -7.63 5.10
N ALA A 13 -10.86 -6.64 5.44
CA ALA A 13 -10.97 -5.31 4.85
C ALA A 13 -9.62 -4.94 4.24
N GLY A 14 -9.48 -5.32 2.98
CA GLY A 14 -8.23 -5.22 2.28
C GLY A 14 -8.07 -3.75 2.08
N VAL A 15 -7.26 -3.10 2.90
CA VAL A 15 -6.72 -1.79 2.59
C VAL A 15 -6.01 -2.01 1.26
N VAL A 16 -6.74 -1.78 0.16
CA VAL A 16 -6.18 -1.77 -1.17
C VAL A 16 -5.24 -0.59 -1.12
N HIS A 17 -3.96 -0.89 -0.84
CA HIS A 17 -2.92 0.10 -0.89
C HIS A 17 -2.93 0.60 -2.33
N ALA A 18 -3.54 1.77 -2.53
CA ALA A 18 -3.72 2.41 -3.82
C ALA A 18 -2.39 2.60 -4.56
N ASN A 19 -1.25 2.34 -3.90
CA ASN A 19 0.10 2.53 -4.39
C ASN A 19 0.69 1.29 -5.10
N ALA A 20 -0.04 0.19 -5.25
CA ALA A 20 0.49 -1.02 -5.89
C ALA A 20 0.99 -0.77 -7.33
N HIS A 21 0.41 0.19 -8.05
CA HIS A 21 0.83 0.58 -9.41
C HIS A 21 1.98 1.61 -9.45
N LEU A 22 2.30 2.24 -8.31
CA LEU A 22 3.42 3.17 -8.14
C LEU A 22 4.67 2.48 -7.59
N ALA A 23 4.53 1.23 -7.13
CA ALA A 23 5.62 0.41 -6.63
C ALA A 23 6.73 0.28 -7.69
N GLY A 24 7.96 0.60 -7.30
CA GLY A 24 9.14 0.57 -8.18
C GLY A 24 9.34 1.80 -9.08
N LYS A 25 8.35 2.71 -9.19
CA LYS A 25 8.48 4.00 -9.91
C LYS A 25 8.65 5.17 -8.96
N TYR A 26 8.08 5.07 -7.77
CA TYR A 26 8.11 6.10 -6.73
C TYR A 26 8.57 5.51 -5.40
N MET A 27 9.39 6.26 -4.66
CA MET A 27 9.61 6.03 -3.23
C MET A 27 8.46 6.66 -2.48
N ALA A 28 7.71 5.86 -1.73
CA ALA A 28 6.71 6.34 -0.80
C ALA A 28 7.32 6.57 0.59
N PHE A 29 6.91 7.63 1.26
CA PHE A 29 7.29 7.94 2.64
C PHE A 29 6.15 8.70 3.33
N ARG A 30 6.16 8.71 4.65
CA ARG A 30 5.13 9.39 5.45
C ARG A 30 5.73 10.58 6.18
N LEU A 31 5.05 11.72 6.13
CA LEU A 31 5.36 12.89 6.95
C LEU A 31 4.16 13.18 7.85
N ALA A 32 4.38 13.12 9.16
CA ALA A 32 3.32 13.19 10.17
C ALA A 32 2.18 12.19 9.87
N ASN A 33 1.03 12.69 9.40
CA ASN A 33 -0.15 11.88 9.12
C ASN A 33 -0.47 11.71 7.63
N GLU A 34 0.45 12.10 6.76
CA GLU A 34 0.22 12.15 5.32
C GLU A 34 1.24 11.32 4.55
N ASP A 35 0.76 10.66 3.49
CA ASP A 35 1.56 9.79 2.66
C ASP A 35 1.97 10.53 1.38
N TYR A 36 3.27 10.53 1.10
CA TYR A 36 3.91 11.20 -0.03
C TYR A 36 4.64 10.20 -0.92
N GLY A 37 4.89 10.61 -2.17
CA GLY A 37 5.67 9.84 -3.13
C GLY A 37 6.57 10.73 -3.97
N VAL A 38 7.81 10.31 -4.19
CA VAL A 38 8.75 10.96 -5.12
C VAL A 38 9.27 9.94 -6.13
N ALA A 39 9.43 10.35 -7.39
CA ALA A 39 9.90 9.45 -8.43
C ALA A 39 11.32 8.94 -8.08
N ILE A 40 11.53 7.61 -8.10
CA ILE A 40 12.77 6.98 -7.63
C ILE A 40 13.99 7.50 -8.41
N LEU A 41 13.83 7.77 -9.71
CA LEU A 41 14.89 8.28 -10.59
C LEU A 41 15.29 9.74 -10.32
N LYS A 42 14.54 10.44 -9.47
CA LYS A 42 14.85 11.82 -9.05
C LYS A 42 15.60 11.87 -7.73
N ILE A 43 15.76 10.74 -7.04
CA ILE A 43 16.45 10.65 -5.76
C ILE A 43 17.94 10.41 -6.01
N ARG A 44 18.79 11.25 -5.41
CA ARG A 44 20.25 11.09 -5.44
C ARG A 44 20.75 10.19 -4.31
N GLU A 45 20.23 10.42 -3.11
CA GLU A 45 20.63 9.72 -1.89
C GLU A 45 19.51 9.81 -0.84
N ILE A 46 19.54 8.89 0.11
CA ILE A 46 18.69 8.92 1.31
C ILE A 46 19.64 8.91 2.50
N ILE A 47 19.54 9.92 3.36
CA ILE A 47 20.41 10.07 4.53
C ILE A 47 19.56 9.92 5.79
N GLY A 48 20.02 9.08 6.72
CA GLY A 48 19.41 8.98 8.05
C GLY A 48 18.07 8.25 8.08
N LEU A 49 17.85 7.27 7.20
CA LEU A 49 16.69 6.37 7.30
C LEU A 49 16.86 5.51 8.58
N MET A 50 15.96 5.66 9.55
CA MET A 50 15.78 4.81 10.74
C MET A 50 14.34 4.32 10.81
#